data_AF-A0A923QB50-F1
#
_entry.id   AF-A0A923QB50-F1
#
_cell.length_a   1.000
_cell.length_b   1.000
_cell.length_c   1.000
_cell.angle_alpha   90.00
_cell.angle_beta   90.00
_cell.angle_gamma   90.00
#
_symmetry.space_group_name_H-M   'P 1'
#
loop_
_entity.id
_entity.type
_entity.pdbx_description
1 polymer ?
#
loop_
_entity_poly.entity_id
_entity_poly.type
_entity_poly.pdbx_seq_one_letter_code
_entity_poly.pdbx_strand_id
1 'polypeptide(L)'
;MGKAKTGVGVDVAGLATIDLSARVLMDVSIGRISIMEGARQLELQEAGHLLHRLAEAGLPLPRLSKKLIDRQLAQAKEALDACRVEPIPVGKKSGKATSKRTSSE
;
A
#
# COMPACT_ATOMS: atom_id res chain seq x y z
N MET A 1 39.82 -20.77 -33.26
CA MET A 1 39.55 -19.33 -33.03
C MET A 1 38.95 -19.19 -31.65
N GLY A 2 39.66 -18.50 -30.76
CA GLY A 2 39.54 -18.59 -29.30
C GLY A 2 38.47 -17.70 -28.67
N LYS A 3 38.10 -18.08 -27.46
CA LYS A 3 36.96 -17.67 -26.64
C LYS A 3 36.90 -16.17 -26.30
N ALA A 4 35.67 -15.65 -26.23
CA ALA A 4 35.33 -14.37 -25.63
C ALA A 4 35.74 -14.34 -24.15
N LYS A 5 36.44 -13.28 -23.76
CA LYS A 5 36.91 -13.03 -22.40
C LYS A 5 36.13 -11.83 -21.87
N THR A 6 34.93 -12.06 -21.35
CA THR A 6 34.21 -11.09 -20.52
C THR A 6 34.88 -11.05 -19.16
N GLY A 7 35.89 -10.20 -19.03
CA GLY A 7 36.40 -9.79 -17.74
C GLY A 7 35.36 -8.88 -17.08
N VAL A 8 34.64 -9.40 -16.09
CA VAL A 8 33.93 -8.56 -15.12
C VAL A 8 35.00 -7.96 -14.22
N GLY A 9 35.53 -6.81 -14.63
CA GLY A 9 36.32 -5.96 -13.75
C GLY A 9 35.38 -5.40 -12.69
N VAL A 10 35.40 -5.98 -11.49
CA VAL A 10 34.85 -5.33 -10.31
C VAL A 10 35.93 -4.37 -9.84
N ASP A 11 35.86 -3.13 -10.31
CA ASP A 11 36.79 -2.08 -9.89
C ASP A 11 36.61 -1.82 -8.39
N VAL A 12 37.66 -2.18 -7.64
CA VAL A 12 37.83 -1.99 -6.21
C VAL A 12 38.29 -0.55 -5.94
N ALA A 13 37.48 0.41 -6.36
CA ALA A 13 37.59 1.84 -6.07
C ALA A 13 36.18 2.33 -5.68
N GLY A 14 35.72 2.30 -4.44
CA GLY A 14 36.42 2.65 -3.21
C GLY A 14 35.44 3.40 -2.32
N LEU A 15 34.41 2.71 -1.82
CA LEU A 15 33.84 2.76 -0.46
C LEU A 15 33.46 4.11 0.22
N ALA A 16 33.51 5.26 -0.44
CA ALA A 16 33.31 6.58 0.18
C ALA A 16 32.02 7.32 -0.23
N THR A 17 31.12 6.69 -0.97
CA THR A 17 29.80 7.25 -1.25
C THR A 17 28.79 6.10 -1.20
N ILE A 18 28.24 5.83 -0.01
CA ILE A 18 26.94 5.14 0.04
C ILE A 18 26.04 5.95 -0.89
N ASP A 19 25.55 5.33 -1.97
CA ASP A 19 24.55 5.93 -2.86
C ASP A 19 23.49 6.59 -1.97
N LEU A 20 23.21 7.87 -2.22
CA LEU A 20 22.30 8.66 -1.39
C LEU A 20 20.96 7.93 -1.23
N SER A 21 20.53 7.25 -2.30
CA SER A 21 19.32 6.42 -2.31
C SER A 21 19.42 5.26 -1.31
N ALA A 22 20.51 4.51 -1.33
CA ALA A 22 20.75 3.41 -0.39
C ALA A 22 20.81 3.88 1.07
N ARG A 23 21.42 5.05 1.32
CA ARG A 23 21.47 5.66 2.65
C ARG A 23 20.07 6.00 3.16
N VAL A 24 19.27 6.68 2.34
CA VAL A 24 17.90 7.05 2.69
C VAL A 24 17.05 5.82 2.95
N LEU A 25 17.16 4.78 2.12
CA LEU A 25 16.45 3.51 2.34
C LEU A 25 16.84 2.87 3.67
N MET A 26 18.13 2.82 4.01
CA MET A 26 18.57 2.32 5.32
C MET A 26 18.04 3.18 6.47
N ASP A 27 18.10 4.51 6.37
CA ASP A 27 17.62 5.44 7.39
C ASP A 27 16.10 5.29 7.65
N VAL A 28 15.32 5.05 6.60
CA VAL A 28 13.88 4.76 6.72
C VAL A 28 13.66 3.38 7.35
N SER A 29 14.40 2.36 6.90
CA SER A 29 14.25 0.98 7.37
C SER A 29 14.48 0.84 8.88
N ILE A 30 15.48 1.55 9.41
CA ILE A 30 15.77 1.57 10.86
C ILE A 30 14.89 2.56 11.64
N GLY A 31 14.00 3.29 10.95
CA GLY A 31 13.09 4.27 11.56
C GLY A 31 13.77 5.58 12.00
N ARG A 32 14.97 5.89 11.49
CA ARG A 32 15.67 7.17 11.76
C ARG A 32 14.93 8.34 11.13
N ILE A 33 14.35 8.14 9.95
CA ILE A 33 13.47 9.09 9.28
C ILE A 33 12.15 8.44 8.89
N SER A 34 11.09 9.24 8.74
CA SER A 34 9.78 8.73 8.34
C SER A 34 9.75 8.32 6.87
N ILE A 35 8.80 7.46 6.50
CA ILE A 35 8.55 7.05 5.10
C ILE A 35 8.27 8.29 4.22
N MET A 36 7.51 9.27 4.72
CA MET A 36 7.20 10.47 3.94
C MET A 36 8.42 11.35 3.71
N GLU A 37 9.29 11.46 4.71
CA GLU A 37 10.55 12.19 4.59
C GLU A 37 11.48 11.51 3.60
N GLY A 38 11.63 10.19 3.68
CA GLY A 38 12.40 9.41 2.71
C GLY A 38 11.84 9.51 1.29
N ALA A 39 10.51 9.50 1.12
CA ALA A 39 9.87 9.65 -0.19
C ALA A 39 10.17 11.03 -0.78
N ARG A 40 10.14 12.09 0.05
CA ARG A 40 10.50 13.44 -0.38
C ARG A 40 11.97 13.54 -0.79
N GLN A 41 12.89 12.95 -0.01
CA GLN A 41 14.33 12.98 -0.30
C GLN A 41 14.72 12.22 -1.56
N LEU A 42 13.92 11.22 -1.95
CA LEU A 42 14.10 10.46 -3.20
C LEU A 42 13.18 10.93 -4.34
N GLU A 43 12.52 12.08 -4.16
CA GLU A 43 11.61 12.67 -5.15
C GLU A 43 10.52 11.71 -5.65
N LEU A 44 10.04 10.83 -4.75
CA LEU A 44 8.99 9.87 -5.04
C LEU A 44 7.62 10.53 -4.84
N GLN A 45 6.69 10.24 -5.75
CA GLN A 45 5.33 10.78 -5.72
C GLN A 45 4.57 10.35 -4.45
N GLU A 46 4.78 9.11 -4.01
CA GLU A 46 4.03 8.53 -2.89
C GLU A 46 4.88 7.61 -2.02
N ALA A 47 4.47 7.49 -0.75
CA ALA A 47 5.04 6.60 0.24
C ALA A 47 5.05 5.12 -0.20
N GLY A 48 4.09 4.71 -1.03
CA GLY A 48 3.99 3.35 -1.57
C GLY A 48 5.20 2.95 -2.41
N HIS A 49 5.75 3.87 -3.22
CA HIS A 49 6.94 3.60 -4.03
C HIS A 49 8.19 3.38 -3.15
N LEU A 50 8.30 4.10 -2.03
CA LEU A 50 9.42 3.89 -1.11
C LEU A 50 9.34 2.53 -0.42
N LEU A 51 8.15 2.12 0.02
CA LEU A 51 7.91 0.80 0.59
C LEU A 51 8.24 -0.32 -0.39
N HIS A 52 7.89 -0.14 -1.67
CA HIS A 52 8.24 -1.08 -2.73
C HIS A 52 9.77 -1.20 -2.87
N ARG A 53 10.49 -0.08 -2.95
CA ARG A 53 11.97 -0.09 -3.03
C ARG A 53 12.64 -0.71 -1.81
N LEU A 54 12.09 -0.50 -0.61
CA LEU A 54 12.58 -1.17 0.61
C LEU A 54 12.43 -2.69 0.50
N ALA A 55 11.30 -3.17 -0.02
CA ALA A 55 11.07 -4.60 -0.23
C ALA A 55 12.00 -5.19 -1.30
N GLU A 56 12.20 -4.49 -2.42
CA GLU A 56 13.15 -4.91 -3.48
C GLU A 56 14.59 -4.97 -2.96
N ALA A 57 14.97 -4.04 -2.08
CA ALA A 57 16.29 -4.02 -1.43
C ALA A 57 16.43 -5.06 -0.29
N GLY A 58 15.38 -5.82 0.02
CA GLY A 58 15.38 -6.79 1.12
C GLY A 58 15.48 -6.15 2.52
N LEU A 59 15.15 -4.86 2.64
CA LEU A 59 15.21 -4.12 3.89
C LEU A 59 13.92 -4.29 4.71
N PRO A 60 14.02 -4.38 6.05
CA PRO A 60 12.85 -4.49 6.89
C PRO A 60 11.97 -3.25 6.72
N LEU A 61 10.68 -3.49 6.53
CA LEU A 61 9.70 -2.42 6.44
C LEU A 61 9.48 -1.81 7.83
N PRO A 62 9.41 -0.47 7.94
CA PRO A 62 9.12 0.20 9.19
C PRO A 62 7.76 -0.24 9.74
N ARG A 63 7.76 -0.77 10.96
CA ARG A 63 6.55 -1.29 11.61
C ARG A 63 5.88 -0.20 12.44
N LEU A 64 4.55 -0.18 12.40
CA LEU A 64 3.76 0.65 13.30
C LEU A 64 3.81 0.10 14.72
N SER A 65 3.76 1.00 15.71
CA SER A 65 3.63 0.60 17.11
C SER A 65 2.25 -0.03 17.34
N LYS A 66 2.17 -0.99 18.28
CA LYS A 66 0.91 -1.67 18.61
C LYS A 66 -0.21 -0.68 18.96
N LYS A 67 0.10 0.38 19.72
CA LYS A 67 -0.84 1.44 20.07
C LYS A 67 -1.44 2.15 18.86
N LEU A 68 -0.64 2.40 17.82
CA LEU A 68 -1.13 3.03 16.59
C LEU A 68 -1.97 2.05 15.77
N ILE A 69 -1.55 0.78 15.69
CA ILE A 69 -2.31 -0.28 15.02
C ILE A 69 -3.71 -0.40 15.66
N ASP A 70 -3.78 -0.53 16.98
CA ASP A 70 -5.04 -0.69 17.71
C ASP A 70 -5.95 0.52 17.51
N ARG A 71 -5.39 1.74 17.53
CA ARG A 71 -6.14 2.98 17.26
C ARG A 71 -6.69 3.01 15.83
N GLN A 72 -5.88 2.69 14.83
CA GLN A 72 -6.30 2.69 13.44
C GLN A 72 -7.37 1.63 13.18
N LEU A 73 -7.24 0.44 13.78
CA LEU A 73 -8.25 -0.61 13.70
C LEU A 73 -9.59 -0.18 14.31
N ALA A 74 -9.57 0.50 15.45
CA ALA A 74 -10.78 1.02 16.07
C ALA A 74 -11.49 2.04 15.16
N GLN A 75 -10.73 2.99 14.59
CA GLN A 75 -11.28 4.00 13.67
C GLN A 75 -11.81 3.39 12.38
N ALA A 76 -11.08 2.43 11.80
CA ALA A 76 -11.52 1.73 10.60
C ALA A 76 -12.81 0.93 10.84
N LYS A 77 -12.91 0.27 12.00
CA LYS A 77 -14.13 -0.46 12.39
C LYS A 77 -15.32 0.49 12.54
N GLU A 78 -15.15 1.62 13.23
CA GLU A 78 -16.20 2.62 13.39
C GLU A 78 -16.70 3.15 12.03
N ALA A 79 -15.78 3.47 11.12
CA ALA A 79 -16.14 3.91 9.76
C ALA A 79 -16.90 2.83 8.98
N LEU A 80 -16.46 1.57 9.06
CA LEU A 80 -17.15 0.45 8.40
C LEU A 80 -18.53 0.19 8.98
N ASP A 81 -18.68 0.28 10.31
CA ASP A 81 -19.96 0.15 10.98
C ASP A 81 -20.92 1.29 10.59
N ALA A 82 -20.41 2.51 10.42
CA ALA A 82 -21.21 3.65 9.93
C ALA A 82 -21.68 3.45 8.47
N CYS A 83 -20.94 2.69 7.65
CA CYS A 83 -21.34 2.35 6.29
C CYS A 83 -22.30 1.16 6.19
N ARG A 84 -22.67 0.51 7.31
CA ARG A 84 -23.63 -0.59 7.27
C ARG A 84 -25.02 -0.07 6.91
N VAL A 85 -25.49 -0.46 5.73
CA VAL A 85 -26.88 -0.27 5.31
C VAL A 85 -27.73 -1.36 5.96
N GLU A 86 -28.82 -0.97 6.62
CA GLU A 86 -29.77 -1.95 7.15
C GLU A 86 -30.33 -2.80 5.99
N PRO A 87 -30.37 -4.14 6.15
CA PRO A 87 -30.90 -5.01 5.11
C PRO A 87 -32.37 -4.64 4.88
N ILE A 88 -32.71 -4.32 3.63
CA ILE A 88 -34.09 -4.04 3.22
C ILE A 88 -34.93 -5.26 3.61
N PRO A 89 -35.94 -5.11 4.48
CA PRO A 89 -36.79 -6.23 4.84
C PRO A 89 -37.49 -6.70 3.56
N VAL A 90 -37.14 -7.91 3.12
CA VAL A 90 -37.84 -8.60 2.03
C VAL A 90 -39.27 -8.82 2.47
N GLY A 91 -40.15 -7.89 2.11
CA GLY A 91 -41.58 -7.97 2.36
C GLY A 91 -42.09 -9.32 1.87
N LYS A 92 -42.72 -10.08 2.78
CA LYS A 92 -43.46 -11.29 2.44
C LYS A 92 -44.39 -10.94 1.28
N LYS A 93 -44.21 -11.63 0.14
CA LYS A 93 -45.06 -11.53 -1.05
C LYS A 93 -46.53 -11.54 -0.65
N SER A 94 -47.19 -10.38 -0.65
CA SER A 94 -48.65 -10.32 -0.72
C SER A 94 -49.02 -10.65 -2.15
N GLY A 95 -49.26 -11.94 -2.39
CA GLY A 95 -49.93 -12.36 -3.61
C GLY A 95 -51.30 -11.69 -3.67
N LYS A 96 -51.49 -10.77 -4.62
CA LYS A 96 -52.82 -10.51 -5.19
C LYS A 96 -52.67 -10.05 -6.63
N ALA A 97 -52.67 -11.03 -7.52
CA ALA A 97 -52.96 -10.83 -8.93
C ALA A 97 -54.31 -10.11 -9.04
N THR A 98 -54.32 -8.91 -9.60
CA THR A 98 -55.52 -8.32 -10.19
C THR A 98 -55.10 -7.47 -11.38
N SER A 99 -54.85 -8.15 -12.51
CA SER A 99 -54.83 -7.51 -13.82
C SER A 99 -56.27 -7.19 -14.19
N LYS A 100 -56.65 -5.92 -14.13
CA LYS A 100 -57.83 -5.41 -14.84
C LYS A 100 -57.34 -4.52 -15.98
N ARG A 101 -57.35 -5.09 -17.18
CA ARG A 101 -57.41 -4.35 -18.45
C ARG A 101 -58.76 -3.66 -18.52
N THR A 102 -58.77 -2.34 -18.64
CA THR A 102 -59.84 -1.61 -19.32
C THR A 102 -59.18 -0.54 -20.17
N SER A 103 -59.02 -0.86 -21.45
CA SER A 103 -58.92 0.13 -22.51
C SER A 103 -60.30 0.73 -22.69
N SER A 104 -60.41 2.05 -22.72
CA SER A 104 -61.61 2.76 -23.17
C SER A 104 -61.29 3.38 -24.53
N GLU A 105 -62.08 3.00 -25.53
CA GLU A 105 -62.44 3.84 -26.69
C GLU A 105 -63.34 5.01 -26.25
#